data_AF-A0A2I1HHN8-F1
#
_entry.id   AF-A0A2I1HHN8-F1
#
_cell.length_a   1.000
_cell.length_b   1.000
_cell.length_c   1.000
_cell.angle_alpha   90.00
_cell.angle_beta   90.00
_cell.angle_gamma   90.00
#
_symmetry.space_group_name_H-M   'P 1'
#
loop_
_entity.id
_entity.type
_entity.pdbx_description
1 polymer ?
#
loop_
_entity_poly.entity_id
_entity_poly.type
_entity_poly.pdbx_seq_one_letter_code
_entity_poly.pdbx_strand_id
1 'polypeptide(L)'
;MKNEHLWLGTVFKNGEGAPYDLFFFLDDYLIAIQSKSSKATANQPQTLSQKMVDKEYKKVKEAFEFMEESLKNERNESPIKHWVLFICSNGPKTADCLDSLPDNCFVVYRENFKDFYGNTFSTRAGFAADNDQLDANTADVFELKTIRGIGKTLATAISDKRPFEDENDLYEKVKNIPMEARKKIKVTKKL
;
A
#
# COMPACT_ATOMS: atom_id res chain seq x y z
N MET A 1 -10.45 11.87 34.46
CA MET A 1 -9.26 11.86 33.58
C MET A 1 -9.76 11.97 32.15
N LYS A 2 -9.37 13.00 31.40
CA LYS A 2 -9.60 13.03 29.95
C LYS A 2 -8.57 12.07 29.35
N ASN A 3 -9.01 11.05 28.62
CA ASN A 3 -8.12 10.09 27.97
C ASN A 3 -7.33 10.80 26.87
N GLU A 4 -6.08 11.19 27.17
CA GLU A 4 -5.18 11.90 26.25
C GLU A 4 -4.67 11.03 25.09
N HIS A 5 -5.17 9.79 24.93
CA HIS A 5 -4.59 8.79 24.03
C HIS A 5 -5.45 8.42 22.80
N LEU A 6 -6.60 9.06 22.59
CA LEU A 6 -7.51 8.78 21.46
C LEU A 6 -7.74 10.06 20.62
N TRP A 7 -6.67 10.68 20.13
CA TRP A 7 -6.79 11.86 19.27
C TRP A 7 -7.25 11.44 17.87
N LEU A 8 -8.38 12.00 17.41
CA LEU A 8 -8.81 11.93 16.02
C LEU A 8 -7.66 12.41 15.11
N GLY A 9 -7.23 11.56 14.18
CA GLY A 9 -6.16 11.87 13.22
C GLY A 9 -4.77 11.36 13.61
N THR A 10 -4.59 10.69 14.75
CA THR A 10 -3.32 10.03 15.09
C THR A 10 -3.28 8.60 14.58
N VAL A 11 -2.25 8.26 13.79
CA VAL A 11 -1.97 6.89 13.36
C VAL A 11 -0.80 6.36 14.18
N PHE A 12 -1.00 5.21 14.80
CA PHE A 12 0.01 4.50 15.57
C PHE A 12 0.66 3.43 14.70
N LYS A 13 1.97 3.26 14.85
CA LYS A 13 2.74 2.17 14.24
C LYS A 13 3.20 1.24 15.36
N ASN A 14 2.85 -0.02 15.25
CA ASN A 14 3.29 -1.04 16.19
C ASN A 14 4.72 -1.51 15.90
N GLY A 15 5.36 -2.06 16.95
CA GLY A 15 6.62 -2.77 16.84
C GLY A 15 6.45 -4.18 16.25
N GLU A 16 7.58 -4.81 15.97
CA GLU A 16 7.61 -6.19 15.49
C GLU A 16 6.96 -7.15 16.50
N GLY A 17 6.23 -8.16 16.00
CA GLY A 17 5.53 -9.15 16.83
C GLY A 17 4.13 -8.73 17.29
N ALA A 18 3.71 -7.48 17.03
CA ALA A 18 2.36 -7.03 17.31
C ALA A 18 1.31 -7.72 16.40
N PRO A 19 0.02 -7.70 16.79
CA PRO A 19 -1.05 -8.34 16.02
C PRO A 19 -1.31 -7.69 14.65
N TYR A 20 -0.99 -6.41 14.49
CA TYR A 20 -1.13 -5.61 13.27
C TYR A 20 -0.11 -4.47 13.24
N ASP A 21 0.20 -3.95 12.04
CA ASP A 21 1.33 -3.04 11.82
C ASP A 21 1.01 -1.58 12.17
N LEU A 22 -0.18 -1.10 11.79
CA LEU A 22 -0.64 0.26 12.10
C LEU A 22 -2.06 0.20 12.64
N PHE A 23 -2.46 1.20 13.41
CA PHE A 23 -3.85 1.36 13.80
C PHE A 23 -4.19 2.81 14.11
N PHE A 24 -5.47 3.11 14.08
CA PHE A 24 -6.02 4.35 14.59
C PHE A 24 -7.45 4.12 15.07
N PHE A 25 -7.95 5.06 15.85
CA PHE A 25 -9.33 5.05 16.31
C PHE A 25 -10.13 6.10 15.54
N LEU A 26 -11.35 5.73 15.17
CA LEU A 26 -12.33 6.61 14.56
C LEU A 26 -13.65 6.43 15.32
N ASP A 27 -14.00 7.41 16.14
CA ASP A 27 -15.14 7.31 17.06
C ASP A 27 -15.06 6.03 17.93
N ASP A 28 -16.01 5.10 17.81
CA ASP A 28 -16.02 3.81 18.50
C ASP A 28 -15.45 2.64 17.67
N TYR A 29 -14.74 2.95 16.58
CA TYR A 29 -14.05 1.97 15.74
C TYR A 29 -12.55 1.91 16.02
N LEU A 30 -12.02 0.70 16.10
CA LEU A 30 -10.61 0.39 15.88
C LEU A 30 -10.39 0.09 14.39
N ILE A 31 -9.54 0.86 13.72
CA ILE A 31 -9.08 0.53 12.36
C ILE A 31 -7.67 -0.05 12.46
N ALA A 32 -7.56 -1.37 12.27
CA ALA A 32 -6.29 -2.09 12.28
C ALA A 32 -5.80 -2.31 10.84
N ILE A 33 -4.57 -1.92 10.55
CA ILE A 33 -3.97 -2.03 9.23
C ILE A 33 -2.82 -3.03 9.26
N GLN A 34 -2.87 -3.98 8.33
CA GLN A 34 -1.80 -4.95 8.10
C GLN A 34 -1.21 -4.75 6.71
N SER A 35 0.07 -4.42 6.65
CA SER A 35 0.86 -4.36 5.42
C SER A 35 1.44 -5.72 5.06
N LYS A 36 1.31 -6.10 3.79
CA LYS A 36 1.86 -7.31 3.16
C LYS A 36 2.65 -6.96 1.89
N SER A 37 3.56 -6.00 2.01
CA SER A 37 4.27 -5.43 0.86
C SER A 37 5.38 -6.32 0.28
N SER A 38 6.18 -7.03 1.10
CA SER A 38 7.31 -7.82 0.59
C SER A 38 7.81 -8.88 1.59
N LYS A 39 8.38 -9.98 1.07
CA LYS A 39 9.13 -10.93 1.90
C LYS A 39 10.45 -10.28 2.32
N ALA A 40 10.68 -10.15 3.63
CA ALA A 40 11.89 -9.54 4.20
C ALA A 40 13.21 -10.11 3.66
N THR A 41 13.21 -11.37 3.23
CA THR A 41 14.39 -12.07 2.71
C THR A 41 14.60 -11.95 1.20
N ALA A 42 13.57 -11.58 0.43
CA ALA A 42 13.61 -11.65 -1.04
C ALA A 42 13.38 -10.30 -1.73
N ASN A 43 12.97 -9.24 -1.00
CA ASN A 43 12.54 -7.95 -1.57
C ASN A 43 11.50 -8.07 -2.72
N GLN A 44 10.85 -9.22 -2.82
CA GLN A 44 9.81 -9.50 -3.78
C GLN A 44 8.44 -9.33 -3.12
N PRO A 45 7.43 -8.83 -3.87
CA PRO A 45 6.07 -8.75 -3.39
C PRO A 45 5.56 -10.12 -2.96
N GLN A 46 4.90 -10.18 -1.80
CA GLN A 46 4.32 -11.41 -1.31
C GLN A 46 2.96 -11.64 -1.98
N THR A 47 2.76 -12.79 -2.61
CA THR A 47 1.42 -13.18 -3.11
C THR A 47 0.49 -13.36 -1.93
N LEU A 48 -0.59 -12.59 -1.86
CA LEU A 48 -1.61 -12.71 -0.81
C LEU A 48 -2.48 -13.94 -1.07
N SER A 49 -2.77 -14.72 -0.03
CA SER A 49 -3.66 -15.90 -0.13
C SER A 49 -4.74 -15.87 0.94
N GLN A 50 -5.83 -16.62 0.74
CA GLN A 50 -6.94 -16.72 1.70
C GLN A 50 -6.42 -17.12 3.10
N LYS A 51 -5.53 -18.12 3.17
CA LYS A 51 -4.89 -18.55 4.42
C LYS A 51 -4.15 -17.42 5.15
N MET A 52 -3.57 -16.46 4.42
CA MET A 52 -2.94 -15.30 5.04
C MET A 52 -3.98 -14.33 5.58
N VAL A 53 -5.03 -14.05 4.81
CA VAL A 53 -6.15 -13.21 5.24
C VAL A 53 -6.76 -13.78 6.53
N ASP A 54 -7.09 -15.07 6.55
CA ASP A 54 -7.66 -15.74 7.72
C ASP A 54 -6.76 -15.67 8.94
N LYS A 55 -5.44 -15.84 8.73
CA LYS A 55 -4.45 -15.75 9.80
C LYS A 55 -4.39 -14.36 10.41
N GLU A 56 -4.34 -13.31 9.59
CA GLU A 56 -4.30 -11.93 10.10
C GLU A 56 -5.62 -11.52 10.73
N TYR A 57 -6.76 -11.93 10.15
CA TYR A 57 -8.07 -11.73 10.73
C TYR A 57 -8.17 -12.32 12.13
N LYS A 58 -7.75 -13.58 12.31
CA LYS A 58 -7.77 -14.24 13.62
C LYS A 58 -6.97 -13.46 14.67
N LYS A 59 -5.75 -13.02 14.34
CA LYS A 59 -4.93 -12.23 15.26
C LYS A 59 -5.58 -10.91 15.65
N VAL A 60 -6.11 -10.18 14.68
CA VAL A 60 -6.72 -8.87 14.93
C VAL A 60 -8.00 -9.03 15.75
N LYS A 61 -8.80 -10.06 15.47
CA LYS A 61 -9.99 -10.40 16.26
C LYS A 61 -9.64 -10.67 17.72
N GLU A 62 -8.67 -11.55 17.97
CA GLU A 62 -8.22 -11.88 19.33
C GLU A 62 -7.68 -10.64 20.06
N ALA A 63 -6.93 -9.77 19.35
CA ALA A 63 -6.43 -8.53 19.90
C ALA A 63 -7.54 -7.51 20.22
N PHE A 64 -8.56 -7.43 19.36
CA PHE A 64 -9.74 -6.59 19.59
C PHE A 64 -10.53 -7.07 20.79
N GLU A 65 -10.85 -8.36 20.88
CA GLU A 65 -11.58 -8.94 22.02
C GLU A 65 -10.86 -8.68 23.34
N PHE A 66 -9.53 -8.84 23.36
CA PHE A 66 -8.71 -8.52 24.53
C PHE A 66 -8.76 -7.01 24.87
N MET A 67 -8.67 -6.14 23.88
CA MET A 67 -8.67 -4.68 24.06
C MET A 67 -10.04 -4.17 24.52
N GLU A 68 -11.11 -4.65 23.90
CA GLU A 68 -12.49 -4.32 24.23
C GLU A 68 -12.76 -4.63 25.71
N GLU A 69 -12.37 -5.83 26.17
CA GLU A 69 -12.48 -6.25 27.57
C GLU A 69 -11.64 -5.36 28.49
N SER A 70 -10.38 -5.09 28.13
CA SER A 70 -9.44 -4.33 28.95
C SER A 70 -9.82 -2.85 29.12
N LEU A 71 -10.62 -2.31 28.20
CA LEU A 71 -11.06 -0.91 28.21
C LEU A 71 -12.46 -0.71 28.78
N LYS A 72 -13.10 -1.77 29.28
CA LYS A 72 -14.40 -1.66 29.94
C LYS A 72 -14.32 -0.73 31.15
N ASN A 73 -15.29 0.17 31.23
CA ASN A 73 -15.47 1.03 32.40
C ASN A 73 -16.22 0.31 33.53
N GLU A 74 -16.48 1.01 34.64
CA GLU A 74 -17.23 0.50 35.80
C GLU A 74 -18.66 0.03 35.46
N ARG A 75 -19.21 0.45 34.31
CA ARG A 75 -20.52 0.02 33.79
C ARG A 75 -20.41 -1.17 32.83
N ASN A 76 -19.24 -1.79 32.72
CA ASN A 76 -18.95 -2.89 31.79
C ASN A 76 -19.13 -2.51 30.31
N GLU A 77 -18.96 -1.23 29.98
CA GLU A 77 -19.04 -0.71 28.61
C GLU A 77 -17.64 -0.34 28.10
N SER A 78 -17.31 -0.81 26.89
CA SER A 78 -16.08 -0.42 26.21
C SER A 78 -16.28 0.84 25.36
N PRO A 79 -15.32 1.78 25.32
CA PRO A 79 -15.38 2.93 24.43
C PRO A 79 -15.22 2.54 22.94
N ILE A 80 -14.71 1.35 22.65
CA ILE A 80 -14.55 0.82 21.30
C ILE A 80 -15.49 -0.36 21.16
N LYS A 81 -16.37 -0.32 20.15
CA LYS A 81 -17.43 -1.31 19.94
C LYS A 81 -17.28 -2.04 18.61
N HIS A 82 -16.52 -1.45 17.71
CA HIS A 82 -16.37 -1.93 16.36
C HIS A 82 -14.90 -2.00 15.98
N TRP A 83 -14.60 -2.87 15.03
CA TRP A 83 -13.26 -2.96 14.48
C TRP A 83 -13.32 -3.27 13.00
N VAL A 84 -12.27 -2.88 12.29
CA VAL A 84 -12.07 -3.19 10.88
C VAL A 84 -10.63 -3.63 10.69
N LEU A 85 -10.44 -4.73 9.97
CA LEU A 85 -9.14 -5.13 9.44
C LEU A 85 -9.00 -4.63 8.01
N PHE A 86 -8.01 -3.76 7.81
CA PHE A 86 -7.53 -3.33 6.51
C PHE A 86 -6.23 -4.07 6.17
N ILE A 87 -6.26 -4.96 5.19
CA ILE A 87 -5.03 -5.56 4.63
C ILE A 87 -4.61 -4.80 3.38
N CYS A 88 -3.39 -4.28 3.36
CA CYS A 88 -2.80 -3.65 2.17
C CYS A 88 -1.63 -4.47 1.63
N SER A 89 -1.60 -4.73 0.32
CA SER A 89 -0.54 -5.49 -0.35
C SER A 89 -0.11 -4.83 -1.65
N ASN A 90 1.18 -4.91 -1.95
CA ASN A 90 1.75 -4.50 -3.23
C ASN A 90 1.90 -5.69 -4.19
N GLY A 91 1.68 -6.91 -3.68
CA GLY A 91 1.80 -8.15 -4.44
C GLY A 91 0.50 -8.59 -5.09
N PRO A 92 0.58 -9.60 -5.98
CA PRO A 92 -0.58 -10.26 -6.53
C PRO A 92 -1.34 -11.05 -5.45
N LYS A 93 -2.48 -11.62 -5.80
CA LYS A 93 -3.24 -12.54 -4.94
C LYS A 93 -3.42 -13.91 -5.59
N THR A 94 -3.72 -14.93 -4.80
CA THR A 94 -4.25 -16.19 -5.33
C THR A 94 -5.69 -15.98 -5.83
N ALA A 95 -6.17 -16.88 -6.71
CA ALA A 95 -7.50 -16.76 -7.29
C ALA A 95 -8.59 -16.70 -6.20
N ASP A 96 -8.49 -17.62 -5.23
CA ASP A 96 -9.39 -17.85 -4.10
C ASP A 96 -9.33 -16.79 -3.00
N CYS A 97 -8.32 -15.92 -2.99
CA CYS A 97 -7.97 -15.05 -1.86
C CYS A 97 -9.09 -14.13 -1.35
N LEU A 98 -10.08 -13.81 -2.19
CA LEU A 98 -11.16 -12.89 -1.87
C LEU A 98 -12.54 -13.56 -1.97
N ASP A 99 -12.60 -14.86 -2.19
CA ASP A 99 -13.88 -15.58 -2.40
C ASP A 99 -14.72 -15.61 -1.13
N SER A 100 -14.07 -15.53 0.04
CA SER A 100 -14.70 -15.56 1.35
C SER A 100 -13.98 -14.63 2.33
N LEU A 101 -14.08 -13.31 2.09
CA LEU A 101 -13.59 -12.34 3.08
C LEU A 101 -14.46 -12.37 4.34
N PRO A 102 -13.86 -12.39 5.54
CA PRO A 102 -14.60 -12.24 6.79
C PRO A 102 -15.29 -10.87 6.87
N ASP A 103 -16.36 -10.79 7.67
CA ASP A 103 -16.99 -9.51 8.01
C ASP A 103 -15.97 -8.54 8.61
N ASN A 104 -16.15 -7.25 8.34
CA ASN A 104 -15.25 -6.17 8.78
C ASN A 104 -13.78 -6.34 8.32
N CYS A 105 -13.53 -7.14 7.29
CA CYS A 105 -12.23 -7.26 6.65
C CYS A 105 -12.31 -6.73 5.22
N PHE A 106 -11.36 -5.88 4.83
CA PHE A 106 -11.20 -5.49 3.44
C PHE A 106 -9.74 -5.51 3.02
N VAL A 107 -9.54 -5.78 1.72
CA VAL A 107 -8.21 -5.99 1.12
C VAL A 107 -8.01 -5.00 -0.01
N VAL A 108 -6.92 -4.23 0.06
CA VAL A 108 -6.43 -3.42 -1.05
C VAL A 108 -5.13 -4.05 -1.54
N TYR A 109 -5.11 -4.42 -2.81
CA TYR A 109 -3.99 -5.06 -3.47
C TYR A 109 -3.77 -4.42 -4.84
N ARG A 110 -2.62 -4.68 -5.45
CA ARG A 110 -2.17 -3.96 -6.64
C ARG A 110 -3.24 -3.79 -7.74
N GLU A 111 -4.01 -4.84 -8.04
CA GLU A 111 -4.97 -4.81 -9.14
C GLU A 111 -6.22 -3.97 -8.82
N ASN A 112 -6.60 -3.83 -7.55
CA ASN A 112 -7.76 -3.02 -7.15
C ASN A 112 -7.40 -1.61 -6.66
N PHE A 113 -6.15 -1.18 -6.82
CA PHE A 113 -5.74 0.18 -6.47
C PHE A 113 -6.56 1.24 -7.19
N LYS A 114 -6.97 0.99 -8.44
CA LYS A 114 -7.81 1.93 -9.19
C LYS A 114 -9.18 2.11 -8.55
N ASP A 115 -9.78 1.03 -8.07
CA ASP A 115 -11.10 1.05 -7.45
C ASP A 115 -11.05 1.72 -6.08
N PHE A 116 -10.00 1.46 -5.29
CA PHE A 116 -9.85 2.01 -3.95
C PHE A 116 -9.36 3.48 -3.93
N TYR A 117 -8.27 3.77 -4.64
CA TYR A 117 -7.63 5.09 -4.63
C TYR A 117 -8.19 6.04 -5.70
N GLY A 118 -8.98 5.54 -6.65
CA GLY A 118 -9.43 6.30 -7.82
C GLY A 118 -8.28 6.64 -8.78
N ASN A 119 -8.61 7.23 -9.93
CA ASN A 119 -7.65 7.48 -11.02
C ASN A 119 -6.42 8.32 -10.60
N THR A 120 -6.59 9.27 -9.66
CA THR A 120 -5.51 10.20 -9.30
C THR A 120 -4.49 9.58 -8.34
N PHE A 121 -4.94 8.75 -7.41
CA PHE A 121 -4.07 8.21 -6.35
C PHE A 121 -3.64 6.76 -6.62
N SER A 122 -4.33 6.02 -7.50
CA SER A 122 -3.98 4.64 -7.85
C SER A 122 -2.61 4.53 -8.51
N THR A 123 -2.26 5.46 -9.39
CA THR A 123 -0.91 5.54 -9.99
C THR A 123 0.16 5.71 -8.93
N ARG A 124 -0.07 6.56 -7.91
CA ARG A 124 0.92 6.78 -6.85
C ARG A 124 1.10 5.54 -5.99
N ALA A 125 0.01 4.84 -5.69
CA ALA A 125 0.05 3.56 -4.99
C ALA A 125 0.79 2.50 -5.83
N GLY A 126 0.51 2.41 -7.13
CA GLY A 126 1.21 1.52 -8.06
C GLY A 126 2.71 1.80 -8.14
N PHE A 127 3.09 3.07 -8.22
CA PHE A 127 4.49 3.50 -8.20
C PHE A 127 5.20 3.12 -6.90
N ALA A 128 4.56 3.33 -5.75
CA ALA A 128 5.10 2.91 -4.47
C ALA A 128 5.21 1.37 -4.36
N ALA A 129 4.30 0.63 -5.02
CA ALA A 129 4.28 -0.82 -5.03
C ALA A 129 5.38 -1.46 -5.91
N ASP A 130 5.77 -0.81 -7.00
CA ASP A 130 6.74 -1.31 -7.99
C ASP A 130 8.21 -1.18 -7.58
N ASN A 131 8.50 -1.11 -6.28
CA ASN A 131 9.83 -0.80 -5.75
C ASN A 131 10.40 0.46 -6.42
N ASP A 132 9.59 1.52 -6.46
CA ASP A 132 10.02 2.87 -6.80
C ASP A 132 10.45 3.12 -8.27
N GLN A 133 10.22 2.19 -9.21
CA GLN A 133 10.62 2.38 -10.61
C GLN A 133 9.45 2.35 -11.61
N LEU A 134 9.26 3.45 -12.35
CA LEU A 134 8.36 3.48 -13.50
C LEU A 134 9.04 2.93 -14.75
N ASP A 135 8.31 2.12 -15.51
CA ASP A 135 8.77 1.70 -16.83
C ASP A 135 8.58 2.83 -17.85
N ALA A 136 9.69 3.31 -18.41
CA ALA A 136 9.70 4.41 -19.36
C ALA A 136 8.94 4.11 -20.64
N ASN A 137 8.73 2.83 -21.00
CA ASN A 137 7.97 2.44 -22.19
C ASN A 137 6.45 2.43 -22.00
N THR A 138 5.97 2.33 -20.77
CA THR A 138 4.55 2.08 -20.48
C THR A 138 3.90 3.14 -19.59
N ALA A 139 4.66 3.82 -18.73
CA ALA A 139 4.11 4.79 -17.78
C ALA A 139 3.43 5.98 -18.48
N ASP A 140 2.32 6.50 -17.97
CA ASP A 140 1.72 7.71 -18.54
C ASP A 140 2.53 8.97 -18.19
N VAL A 141 2.35 10.04 -18.99
CA VAL A 141 3.04 11.34 -18.79
C VAL A 141 2.83 11.87 -17.36
N PHE A 142 1.64 11.70 -16.80
CA PHE A 142 1.36 12.17 -15.44
C PHE A 142 2.04 11.33 -14.36
N GLU A 143 2.30 10.05 -14.61
CA GLU A 143 3.04 9.16 -13.70
C GLU A 143 4.52 9.52 -13.72
N LEU A 144 5.11 9.71 -14.91
CA LEU A 144 6.50 10.15 -15.05
C LEU A 144 6.77 11.48 -14.31
N LYS A 145 5.79 12.38 -14.29
CA LYS A 145 5.86 13.65 -13.54
C LYS A 145 5.97 13.47 -12.03
N THR A 146 5.57 12.31 -11.48
CA THR A 146 5.70 12.03 -10.04
C THR A 146 7.15 11.80 -9.62
N ILE A 147 8.04 11.47 -10.57
CA ILE A 147 9.47 11.33 -10.32
C ILE A 147 10.09 12.72 -10.16
N ARG A 148 10.69 12.94 -8.99
CA ARG A 148 11.38 14.20 -8.66
C ARG A 148 12.43 14.52 -9.72
N GLY A 149 12.27 15.67 -10.39
CA GLY A 149 13.21 16.17 -11.39
C GLY A 149 12.85 15.89 -12.85
N ILE A 150 11.84 15.06 -13.15
CA ILE A 150 11.36 14.84 -14.53
C ILE A 150 10.47 16.02 -14.98
N GLY A 151 9.46 16.37 -14.19
CA GLY A 151 8.54 17.46 -14.53
C GLY A 151 7.81 17.25 -15.87
N LYS A 152 7.12 18.27 -16.38
CA LYS A 152 6.29 18.16 -17.61
C LYS A 152 7.15 17.92 -18.85
N THR A 153 8.22 18.69 -19.03
CA THR A 153 9.04 18.68 -20.25
C THR A 153 9.72 17.34 -20.49
N LEU A 154 10.39 16.76 -19.49
CA LEU A 154 11.04 15.47 -19.66
C LEU A 154 10.01 14.34 -19.74
N ALA A 155 8.90 14.40 -18.99
CA ALA A 155 7.86 13.38 -19.09
C ALA A 155 7.26 13.28 -20.51
N THR A 156 6.98 14.43 -21.13
CA THR A 156 6.54 14.47 -22.54
C THR A 156 7.64 13.95 -23.47
N ALA A 157 8.89 14.37 -23.29
CA ALA A 157 10.00 13.89 -24.13
C ALA A 157 10.24 12.38 -24.02
N ILE A 158 10.05 11.78 -22.84
CA ILE A 158 10.09 10.33 -22.64
C ILE A 158 8.93 9.69 -23.41
N SER A 159 7.70 10.20 -23.26
CA SER A 159 6.53 9.66 -23.96
C SER A 159 6.69 9.69 -25.49
N ASP A 160 7.18 10.80 -26.04
CA ASP A 160 7.27 11.03 -27.49
C ASP A 160 8.37 10.19 -28.16
N LYS A 161 9.38 9.74 -27.40
CA LYS A 161 10.57 9.04 -27.93
C LYS A 161 10.54 7.53 -27.71
N ARG A 162 9.44 7.00 -27.16
CA ARG A 162 9.20 5.55 -27.05
C ARG A 162 9.13 4.89 -28.44
N PRO A 163 9.48 3.59 -28.56
CA PRO A 163 10.00 2.74 -27.50
C PRO A 163 11.52 2.91 -27.27
N PHE A 164 11.95 2.52 -26.08
CA PHE A 164 13.35 2.41 -25.67
C PHE A 164 13.74 0.92 -25.55
N GLU A 165 14.95 0.59 -26.01
CA GLU A 165 15.48 -0.79 -25.92
C GLU A 165 15.94 -1.12 -24.50
N ASP A 166 16.63 -0.18 -23.86
CA ASP A 166 17.15 -0.27 -22.50
C ASP A 166 17.28 1.13 -21.87
N GLU A 167 17.75 1.22 -20.63
CA GLU A 167 17.94 2.49 -19.93
C GLU A 167 18.98 3.39 -20.61
N ASN A 168 20.00 2.85 -21.27
CA ASN A 168 21.02 3.66 -21.95
C ASN A 168 20.40 4.35 -23.18
N ASP A 169 19.64 3.62 -23.99
CA ASP A 169 18.89 4.17 -25.12
C ASP A 169 17.93 5.29 -24.67
N LEU A 170 17.27 5.12 -23.53
CA LEU A 170 16.47 6.18 -22.90
C LEU A 170 17.32 7.43 -22.59
N TYR A 171 18.47 7.28 -21.94
CA TYR A 171 19.32 8.41 -21.55
C TYR A 171 19.99 9.12 -22.73
N GLU A 172 20.24 8.40 -23.82
CA GLU A 172 20.75 8.95 -25.07
C GLU A 172 19.68 9.74 -25.83
N LYS A 173 18.48 9.15 -25.99
CA LYS A 173 17.35 9.78 -26.67
C LYS A 173 16.79 10.95 -25.87
N VAL A 174 16.70 10.86 -24.55
CA VAL A 174 16.16 11.89 -23.65
C VAL A 174 17.26 12.46 -22.77
N LYS A 175 17.90 13.53 -23.26
CA LYS A 175 18.96 14.21 -22.53
C LYS A 175 18.45 14.89 -21.26
N ASN A 176 19.35 15.08 -20.29
CA ASN A 176 19.14 15.81 -19.04
C ASN A 176 18.19 15.15 -18.02
N ILE A 177 17.97 13.83 -18.11
CA ILE A 177 17.33 13.08 -17.01
C ILE A 177 18.25 13.11 -15.78
N PRO A 178 17.81 13.69 -14.63
CA PRO A 178 18.64 13.78 -13.42
C PRO A 178 19.00 12.40 -12.87
N MET A 179 20.19 12.28 -12.28
CA MET A 179 20.70 10.99 -11.78
C MET A 179 19.80 10.36 -10.70
N GLU A 180 19.17 11.16 -9.84
CA GLU A 180 18.19 10.65 -8.86
C GLU A 180 16.91 10.12 -9.52
N ALA A 181 16.49 10.72 -10.64
CA ALA A 181 15.35 10.23 -11.41
C ALA A 181 15.66 8.89 -12.10
N ARG A 182 16.91 8.66 -12.52
CA ARG A 182 17.34 7.39 -13.15
C ARG A 182 17.18 6.19 -12.22
N LYS A 183 17.33 6.38 -10.91
CA LYS A 183 17.09 5.31 -9.92
C LYS A 183 15.62 4.89 -9.85
N LYS A 184 14.71 5.74 -10.33
CA LYS A 184 13.26 5.61 -10.26
C LYS A 184 12.63 5.31 -11.64
N ILE A 185 13.46 5.01 -12.64
CA ILE A 185 13.01 4.66 -13.99
C ILE A 185 13.70 3.36 -14.39
N LYS A 186 12.96 2.48 -15.04
CA LYS A 186 13.45 1.27 -15.70
C LYS A 186 12.96 1.24 -17.15
N VAL A 187 13.54 0.38 -17.98
CA VAL A 187 13.04 0.11 -19.32
C VAL A 187 12.72 -1.37 -19.43
N THR A 188 11.44 -1.70 -19.66
CA THR A 188 11.04 -3.09 -19.93
C THR A 188 10.83 -3.26 -21.42
N LYS A 189 11.59 -4.18 -22.04
CA LYS A 189 11.43 -4.53 -23.45
C LYS A 189 10.10 -5.26 -23.63
N LYS A 190 9.25 -4.75 -24.53
CA LYS A 190 8.06 -5.51 -24.97
C LYS A 190 8.54 -6.63 -25.89
N LEU A 191 8.20 -7.87 -25.52
CA LEU A 191 8.30 -9.04 -26.39
C LEU A 191 7.33 -8.94 -27.56
#